data_AF-A0A9D7XFM8-F1
#
_entry.id   AF-A0A9D7XFM8-F1
#
_cell.length_a   1.000
_cell.length_b   1.000
_cell.length_c   1.000
_cell.angle_alpha   90.00
_cell.angle_beta   90.00
_cell.angle_gamma   90.00
#
_symmetry.space_group_name_H-M   'P 1'
#
loop_
_entity.id
_entity.type
_entity.pdbx_description
1 polymer ?
#
loop_
_entity_poly.entity_id
_entity_poly.type
_entity_poly.pdbx_seq_one_letter_code
_entity_poly.pdbx_strand_id
1 'polypeptide(L)' 'MKLKCLVIDDDPLICDLIKHFCDKIPEIEYCISAGTGMDGLQVLSGQEINLIFLDFNLPDMKGQYLLEIKKPMCRSSW' A
#
# COMPACT_ATOMS: atom_id res chain seq x y z
N MET A 1 -17.66 4.30 7.19
CA MET A 1 -16.85 3.30 6.47
C MET A 1 -15.47 3.30 7.11
N LYS A 2 -14.92 2.14 7.46
CA LYS A 2 -13.55 2.06 8.00
C LYS A 2 -12.55 1.90 6.86
N LEU A 3 -11.33 2.40 7.04
CA LEU A 3 -10.26 2.41 6.05
C LEU A 3 -9.48 1.10 6.10
N LYS A 4 -9.21 0.52 4.93
CA LYS A 4 -8.32 -0.62 4.75
C LYS A 4 -6.96 -0.11 4.31
N CYS A 5 -5.92 -0.45 5.07
CA CYS A 5 -4.57 0.07 4.87
C CYS A 5 -3.62 -1.01 4.36
N LEU A 6 -2.63 -0.58 3.59
CA LEU A 6 -1.50 -1.40 3.16
C LEU A 6 -0.20 -0.62 3.42
N VAL A 7 0.78 -1.24 4.05
CA VAL A 7 2.15 -0.76 4.11
C VAL A 7 3.03 -1.61 3.20
N ILE A 8 3.84 -0.97 2.36
CA ILE A 8 4.78 -1.61 1.44
C ILE A 8 6.16 -1.03 1.76
N ASP A 9 6.95 -1.79 2.51
CA ASP A 9 8.26 -1.40 3.02
C ASP A 9 9.07 -2.68 3.29
N ASP A 10 10.35 -2.69 2.92
CA ASP A 10 11.21 -3.87 3.10
C ASP A 10 11.80 -3.98 4.50
N ASP A 11 11.69 -2.94 5.33
CA ASP A 11 12.04 -2.97 6.75
C ASP A 11 10.86 -3.51 7.60
N PRO A 12 10.98 -4.71 8.19
CA PRO A 12 9.94 -5.27 9.04
C PRO A 12 9.59 -4.39 10.24
N LEU A 13 10.55 -3.61 10.77
CA LEU A 13 10.31 -2.72 11.91
C LEU A 13 9.38 -1.57 11.53
N ILE A 14 9.52 -1.04 10.33
CA ILE A 14 8.63 0.02 9.82
C ILE A 14 7.22 -0.53 9.58
N CYS A 15 7.13 -1.73 8.99
CA CYS A 15 5.86 -2.43 8.81
C CYS A 15 5.13 -2.64 10.15
N ASP A 16 5.83 -3.13 11.17
CA ASP A 16 5.26 -3.38 12.49
C ASP A 16 4.88 -2.08 13.21
N LEU A 17 5.71 -1.04 13.09
CA LEU A 17 5.42 0.28 13.65
C LEU A 17 4.13 0.86 13.07
N ILE A 18 3.98 0.85 11.74
CA ILE A 18 2.80 1.40 11.06
C ILE A 18 1.55 0.61 11.44
N LYS A 19 1.61 -0.73 11.40
CA LYS A 19 0.49 -1.57 11.86
C LYS A 19 0.08 -1.27 13.29
N HIS A 20 1.05 -1.15 14.19
CA HIS A 20 0.79 -0.85 15.60
C HIS A 20 0.06 0.49 15.80
N PHE A 21 0.36 1.51 14.99
CA PHE A 21 -0.39 2.77 15.02
C PHE A 21 -1.76 2.65 14.35
N CYS A 22 -1.85 1.93 13.23
CA CYS A 22 -3.11 1.68 12.55
C CYS A 22 -4.14 1.00 13.47
N ASP A 23 -3.73 0.03 14.27
CA ASP A 23 -4.60 -0.70 15.20
C ASP A 23 -5.20 0.19 16.31
N LYS A 24 -4.60 1.36 16.56
CA LYS A 24 -5.07 2.33 17.56
C LYS A 24 -6.04 3.36 16.98
N ILE A 25 -6.23 3.39 15.66
CA ILE A 25 -7.06 4.38 14.98
C ILE A 25 -8.45 3.76 14.71
N PRO A 26 -9.53 4.23 15.35
CA PRO A 26 -10.87 3.65 15.23
C PRO A 26 -11.42 3.61 13.80
N GLU A 27 -10.98 4.56 12.97
CA GLU A 27 -11.34 4.71 11.56
C GLU A 27 -10.66 3.69 10.66
N ILE A 28 -9.60 3.01 11.12
CA ILE A 28 -8.93 1.94 10.37
C ILE A 28 -9.54 0.59 10.74
N GLU A 29 -9.83 -0.23 9.73
CA GLU A 29 -10.34 -1.58 9.90
C GLU A 29 -9.20 -2.56 10.15
N TYR A 30 -8.17 -2.49 9.30
CA TYR A 30 -6.95 -3.28 9.39
C TYR A 30 -5.84 -2.66 8.54
N CYS A 31 -4.59 -3.05 8.84
CA CYS A 31 -3.41 -2.73 8.04
C CYS A 31 -2.62 -4.00 7.69
N ILE A 32 -2.41 -4.23 6.40
CA ILE A 32 -1.61 -5.37 5.89
C ILE A 32 -0.23 -4.86 5.51
N SER A 33 0.80 -5.71 5.59
CA SER A 33 2.16 -5.37 5.13
C SER A 33 2.57 -6.20 3.93
N ALA A 34 3.42 -5.63 3.08
CA ALA A 34 4.16 -6.29 2.02
C ALA A 34 5.63 -5.86 2.09
N GLY A 35 6.56 -6.82 1.97
CA GLY A 35 8.00 -6.55 2.01
C GLY A 35 8.61 -6.20 0.65
N THR A 36 7.84 -6.37 -0.42
CA THR A 36 8.26 -6.14 -1.80
C THR A 36 7.17 -5.43 -2.58
N GLY A 37 7.55 -4.75 -3.67
CA GLY A 37 6.59 -4.12 -4.57
C GLY A 37 5.66 -5.12 -5.23
N MET A 38 6.17 -6.29 -5.61
CA MET A 38 5.38 -7.38 -6.19
C MET A 38 4.32 -7.92 -5.21
N ASP A 39 4.68 -8.15 -3.95
CA ASP A 39 3.72 -8.56 -2.92
C ASP A 39 2.65 -7.48 -2.74
N GLY A 40 3.06 -6.20 -2.71
CA GLY A 40 2.16 -5.06 -2.64
C GLY A 40 1.16 -5.04 -3.80
N LEU A 41 1.61 -5.31 -5.03
CA LEU A 41 0.75 -5.40 -6.21
C LEU A 41 -0.23 -6.57 -6.16
N GLN A 42 0.20 -7.72 -5.65
CA GLN A 42 -0.67 -8.87 -5.47
C GLN A 42 -1.80 -8.53 -4.49
N VAL A 43 -1.48 -7.84 -3.39
CA VAL A 43 -2.46 -7.36 -2.42
C VAL A 43 -3.43 -6.37 -3.06
N LEU A 44 -2.92 -5.37 -3.79
CA LEU A 44 -3.74 -4.35 -4.46
C LEU A 44 -4.66 -4.93 -5.54
N SER A 45 -4.28 -6.05 -6.15
CA SER A 45 -5.08 -6.74 -7.18
C SER A 45 -6.17 -7.62 -6.58
N GLY A 46 -5.97 -8.12 -5.35
CA GLY A 46 -6.88 -9.05 -4.69
C GLY A 46 -7.94 -8.39 -3.80
N GLN A 47 -7.73 -7.15 -3.35
CA GLN A 47 -8.65 -6.47 -2.44
C GLN A 47 -8.63 -4.94 -2.59
N GLU A 48 -9.72 -4.31 -2.19
CA GLU A 48 -9.83 -2.87 -2.14
C GLU A 48 -9.05 -2.29 -0.95
N ILE A 49 -8.04 -1.46 -1.26
CA ILE A 49 -7.24 -0.70 -0.29
C ILE A 49 -7.51 0.79 -0.46
N ASN A 50 -7.76 1.48 0.66
CA ASN A 50 -8.10 2.89 0.70
C ASN A 50 -6.88 3.78 0.97
N LEU A 51 -5.89 3.29 1.72
CA LEU A 51 -4.68 4.02 2.09
C LEU A 51 -3.45 3.13 1.93
N ILE A 52 -2.40 3.66 1.31
CA ILE A 52 -1.14 2.95 1.10
C ILE A 52 -0.01 3.78 1.72
N PHE A 53 0.76 3.17 2.61
CA PHE A 53 2.07 3.64 3.04
C PHE A 53 3.10 2.94 2.16
N LEU A 54 3.91 3.72 1.44
CA LEU A 54 4.75 3.21 0.36
C LEU A 54 6.17 3.72 0.53
N ASP A 55 7.13 2.80 0.67
CA ASP A 55 8.54 3.13 0.52
C ASP A 55 8.91 3.35 -0.95
N PHE A 56 9.87 4.25 -1.16
CA PHE A 56 10.33 4.60 -2.49
C PHE A 56 11.32 3.57 -3.06
N ASN A 57 12.16 2.96 -2.23
CA ASN A 57 13.24 2.08 -2.65
C ASN A 57 13.02 0.65 -2.15
N LEU A 58 12.11 -0.06 -2.80
CA LEU A 58 11.89 -1.46 -2.50
C LEU A 58 12.97 -2.34 -3.17
N PRO A 59 13.25 -3.54 -2.63
CA PRO A 59 14.31 -4.42 -3.12
C PRO A 59 14.12 -4.89 -4.57
N ASP A 60 12.89 -4.93 -5.05
CA ASP A 60 12.50 -5.44 -6.37
C ASP A 60 12.11 -4.35 -7.38
N MET A 61 11.66 -3.18 -6.91
CA MET A 61 11.26 -2.07 -7.78
C MET A 61 11.25 -0.72 -7.05
N LYS A 62 11.12 0.38 -7.79
CA LYS A 62 10.82 1.68 -7.18
C LYS A 62 9.33 1.77 -6.85
N GLY A 63 8.99 2.29 -5.68
CA GLY A 63 7.60 2.46 -5.25
C GLY A 63 6.75 3.25 -6.24
N GLN A 64 7.34 4.21 -6.96
CA GLN A 64 6.65 5.01 -7.98
C GLN A 64 5.92 4.17 -9.05
N TYR A 65 6.42 2.98 -9.39
CA TYR A 65 5.79 2.13 -10.40
C TYR A 65 4.42 1.61 -9.93
N LEU A 66 4.22 1.43 -8.62
CA LEU A 66 2.91 1.07 -8.07
C LEU A 66 1.87 2.20 -8.24
N LEU A 67 2.31 3.47 -8.24
CA LEU A 67 1.42 4.63 -8.44
C LEU A 67 0.91 4.71 -9.88
N GLU A 68 1.72 4.29 -10.85
CA GLU A 68 1.35 4.31 -12.26
C GLU A 68 0.27 3.26 -12.57
N ILE A 69 0.34 2.10 -11.92
CA ILE A 69 -0.60 0.99 -12.12
C ILE A 69 -2.02 1.36 -11.66
N LYS A 70 -2.14 2.18 -10.62
CA LYS A 70 -3.44 2.61 -10.08
C LYS A 70 -3.98 3.91 -10.69
N LYS A 71 -3.26 4.57 -11.60
CA LYS A 71 -3.84 5.70 -12.32
C LYS A 71 -5.05 5.17 -13.10
N PRO A 72 -6.28 5.64 -12.83
CA PRO A 72 -7.36 5.41 -13.76
C PRO A 72 -6.85 5.97 -15.09
N MET A 73 -6.92 5.15 -16.14
CA MET A 73 -6.59 5.57 -17.48
C MET A 73 -7.59 6.66 -17.86
N CYS A 74 -7.29 7.91 -17.51
CA CYS A 74 -7.96 9.08 -18.05
C CYS A 74 -7.59 9.12 -19.52
N ARG A 75 -8.37 8.43 -20.35
CA ARG A 75 -8.39 8.67 -21.79
C ARG A 75 -8.83 10.11 -21.96
N SER A 76 -7.88 11.01 -22.18
CA SER A 76 -8.17 12.32 -22.74
C SER A 76 -8.77 12.10 -24.13
N SER A 77 -10.10 12.08 -24.20
CA SER A 77 -10.84 12.31 -25.43
C SER A 77 -10.99 13.81 -25.61
N TRP A 78 -9.99 14.43 -26.23
CA TRP A 78 -10.12 15.69 -26.94
C TRP A 78 -9.56 15.47 -28.34
#